data_AF-A0A8A0RJH8-F1
#
_entry.id   AF-A0A8A0RJH8-F1
#
_cell.length_a   1.000
_cell.length_b   1.000
_cell.length_c   1.000
_cell.angle_alpha   90.00
_cell.angle_beta   90.00
_cell.angle_gamma   90.00
#
_symmetry.space_group_name_H-M   'P 1'
#
loop_
_entity.id
_entity.type
_entity.pdbx_description
1 polymer ?
#
loop_
_entity_poly.entity_id
_entity_poly.type
_entity_poly.pdbx_seq_one_letter_code
_entity_poly.pdbx_strand_id
1 'polypeptide(L)'
;MYGQEHPLPYKTGEREKYILGLDLIQIGWLSFGIFLAVQMAKIVPPLPGPWIVFRYIHYGIPVILSVVVSFFEEPTTKLPLYLYIFHWLLQRLRPRKLT
;
A
#
# COMPACT_ATOMS: atom_id res chain seq x y z
N MET A 1 20.08 -40.76 23.39
CA MET A 1 20.16 -40.18 22.04
C MET A 1 19.30 -38.95 22.07
N TYR A 2 19.94 -37.78 22.12
CA TYR A 2 19.25 -36.50 22.31
C TYR A 2 18.36 -36.20 21.10
N GLY A 3 17.18 -35.67 21.43
CA GLY A 3 16.04 -35.53 20.54
C GLY A 3 16.37 -34.76 19.27
N GLN A 4 15.67 -35.15 18.21
CA GLN A 4 15.65 -34.46 16.93
C GLN A 4 15.24 -33.00 17.19
N GLU A 5 16.23 -32.11 17.21
CA GLU A 5 16.00 -30.69 17.07
C GLU A 5 15.33 -30.51 15.71
N HIS A 6 14.00 -30.42 15.70
CA HIS A 6 13.31 -29.88 14.54
C HIS A 6 13.86 -28.48 14.35
N PRO A 7 14.56 -28.18 13.23
CA PRO A 7 15.03 -26.83 12.98
C PRO A 7 13.78 -25.95 12.92
N LEU A 8 13.60 -25.12 13.96
CA LEU A 8 12.58 -24.08 13.95
C LEU A 8 12.86 -23.24 12.70
N PRO A 9 11.91 -23.12 11.77
CA PRO A 9 12.14 -22.34 10.56
C PRO A 9 12.54 -20.94 11.00
N TYR A 10 13.75 -20.55 10.62
CA TYR A 10 14.34 -19.26 10.93
C TYR A 10 13.36 -18.18 10.45
N LYS A 11 12.83 -17.38 11.39
CA LYS A 11 11.99 -16.23 11.07
C LYS A 11 12.88 -15.18 10.42
N THR A 12 13.06 -15.27 9.10
CA THR A 12 13.91 -14.36 8.30
C THR A 12 13.43 -12.90 8.35
N GLY A 13 12.27 -12.60 8.95
CA GLY A 13 11.65 -11.28 8.87
C GLY A 13 11.18 -10.94 7.45
N GLU A 14 11.37 -11.85 6.50
CA GLU A 14 10.92 -11.71 5.14
C GLU A 14 9.42 -11.98 5.08
N ARG A 15 8.70 -11.09 4.41
CA ARG A 15 7.28 -11.28 4.17
C ARG A 15 7.10 -12.41 3.18
N GLU A 16 6.16 -13.29 3.49
CA GLU A 16 5.79 -14.38 2.61
C GLU A 16 5.33 -13.80 1.26
N LYS A 17 6.03 -14.21 0.20
CA LYS A 17 5.73 -13.82 -1.18
C LYS A 17 4.80 -14.86 -1.77
N TYR A 18 3.72 -14.39 -2.37
CA TYR A 18 2.70 -15.25 -2.97
C TYR A 18 2.78 -15.12 -4.49
N ILE A 19 1.79 -14.48 -5.09
CA ILE A 19 1.63 -14.38 -6.54
C ILE A 19 2.55 -13.27 -7.08
N LEU A 20 3.27 -13.57 -8.17
CA LEU A 20 4.18 -12.61 -8.84
C LEU A 20 5.25 -12.00 -7.93
N GLY A 21 5.63 -12.69 -6.84
CA GLY A 21 6.61 -12.20 -5.88
C GLY A 21 6.09 -11.10 -4.94
N LEU A 22 4.78 -10.86 -4.91
CA LEU A 22 4.13 -9.88 -4.06
C LEU A 22 3.71 -10.48 -2.72
N ASP A 23 3.80 -9.69 -1.65
CA ASP A 23 3.22 -10.06 -0.36
C ASP A 23 1.68 -9.83 -0.35
N LEU A 24 0.97 -10.42 0.61
CA LEU A 24 -0.49 -10.24 0.73
C LEU A 24 -0.90 -8.77 0.93
N ILE A 25 -0.04 -7.97 1.54
CA ILE A 25 -0.31 -6.56 1.84
C ILE A 25 -0.29 -5.74 0.54
N GLN A 26 0.69 -5.98 -0.32
CA GLN A 26 0.86 -5.39 -1.65
C GLN A 26 -0.28 -5.82 -2.56
N ILE A 27 -0.67 -7.10 -2.54
CA ILE A 27 -1.84 -7.58 -3.27
C ILE A 27 -3.12 -6.88 -2.79
N GLY A 28 -3.27 -6.72 -1.47
CA GLY A 28 -4.38 -6.01 -0.86
C GLY A 28 -4.45 -4.54 -1.31
N TRP A 29 -3.32 -3.83 -1.27
CA TRP A 29 -3.22 -2.44 -1.72
C TRP A 29 -3.47 -2.28 -3.22
N LEU A 30 -2.91 -3.14 -4.06
CA LEU A 30 -3.16 -3.13 -5.50
C LEU A 30 -4.65 -3.35 -5.80
N SER A 31 -5.27 -4.34 -5.15
CA SER A 31 -6.70 -4.63 -5.31
C SER A 31 -7.55 -3.43 -4.88
N PHE A 32 -7.18 -2.78 -3.77
CA PHE A 32 -7.83 -1.56 -3.30
C PHE A 32 -7.66 -0.38 -4.28
N GLY A 33 -6.46 -0.18 -4.83
CA GLY A 33 -6.18 0.85 -5.82
C GLY A 33 -6.98 0.66 -7.11
N ILE A 34 -7.08 -0.58 -7.60
CA ILE A 34 -7.91 -0.94 -8.76
C ILE A 34 -9.38 -0.67 -8.46
N PHE A 35 -9.87 -1.10 -7.29
CA PHE A 35 -11.24 -0.83 -6.87
C PHE A 35 -11.54 0.68 -6.86
N LEU A 36 -10.66 1.49 -6.27
CA LEU A 36 -10.80 2.94 -6.25
C LEU A 36 -10.77 3.55 -7.66
N ALA A 37 -9.90 3.08 -8.54
CA ALA A 37 -9.86 3.53 -9.92
C ALA A 37 -11.18 3.25 -10.66
N VAL A 38 -11.77 2.06 -10.44
CA VAL A 38 -13.08 1.70 -11.00
C VAL A 38 -14.20 2.57 -10.43
N GLN A 39 -14.20 2.84 -9.13
CA GLN A 39 -15.20 3.74 -8.53
C GLN A 39 -15.03 5.18 -9.02
N MET A 40 -13.80 5.65 -9.14
CA MET A 40 -13.48 6.96 -9.68
C MET A 40 -13.95 7.10 -11.13
N ALA A 41 -13.78 6.07 -11.96
CA ALA A 41 -14.27 6.06 -13.35
C ALA A 41 -15.79 6.14 -13.48
N LYS A 42 -16.54 5.80 -12.43
CA LYS A 42 -18.01 5.95 -12.40
C LYS A 42 -18.47 7.35 -11.99
N ILE A 43 -17.66 8.07 -11.21
CA ILE A 43 -18.03 9.35 -10.58
C ILE A 43 -17.42 10.53 -11.35
N VAL A 44 -16.15 10.40 -11.72
CA VAL A 44 -15.38 11.47 -12.37
C VAL A 44 -15.56 11.30 -13.88
N PRO A 45 -16.03 12.34 -14.60
CA PRO A 45 -16.10 12.31 -16.05
C PRO A 45 -14.69 12.45 -16.64
N PRO A 46 -14.48 11.93 -17.87
CA PRO A 46 -13.20 12.04 -18.54
C PRO A 46 -12.84 13.52 -18.81
N LEU A 47 -11.55 13.86 -18.66
CA LEU A 47 -11.07 15.23 -18.82
C LEU A 47 -11.35 15.75 -20.25
N PRO A 48 -11.72 17.04 -20.39
CA PRO A 48 -11.93 17.64 -21.71
C PRO A 48 -10.59 17.78 -22.43
N GLY A 49 -10.50 17.26 -23.66
CA GLY A 49 -9.32 17.40 -24.50
C GLY A 49 -9.37 16.52 -25.76
N PRO A 50 -8.62 16.89 -26.82
CA PRO A 50 -8.60 16.14 -28.07
C PRO A 50 -7.80 14.84 -27.96
N TRP A 51 -6.91 14.74 -26.96
CA TRP A 51 -6.00 13.61 -26.79
C TRP A 51 -6.62 12.51 -25.91
N ILE A 52 -6.85 11.34 -26.49
CA ILE A 52 -7.47 10.19 -25.80
C ILE A 52 -6.66 9.76 -24.55
N VAL A 53 -5.33 9.84 -24.58
CA VAL A 53 -4.49 9.38 -23.47
C VAL A 53 -4.65 10.27 -22.23
N PHE A 54 -4.51 11.58 -22.40
CA PHE A 54 -4.68 12.56 -21.30
C PHE A 54 -6.10 12.58 -20.74
N ARG A 55 -7.07 12.21 -21.58
CA ARG A 55 -8.47 12.11 -21.19
C ARG A 55 -8.73 11.05 -20.10
N TYR A 56 -7.97 9.95 -20.06
CA TYR A 56 -8.18 8.84 -19.13
C TYR A 56 -7.04 8.62 -18.12
N ILE A 57 -5.88 9.27 -18.30
CA ILE A 57 -4.69 9.03 -17.46
C ILE A 57 -4.94 9.24 -15.96
N HIS A 58 -5.84 10.16 -15.61
CA HIS A 58 -6.20 10.48 -14.23
C HIS A 58 -6.88 9.31 -13.50
N TYR A 59 -7.50 8.35 -14.20
CA TYR A 59 -8.03 7.13 -13.57
C TYR A 59 -6.94 6.18 -13.09
N GLY A 60 -5.70 6.34 -13.55
CA GLY A 60 -4.54 5.59 -13.04
C GLY A 60 -4.05 6.08 -11.68
N ILE A 61 -4.45 7.28 -11.24
CA ILE A 61 -3.94 7.90 -10.01
C ILE A 61 -4.16 7.01 -8.78
N PRO A 62 -5.35 6.43 -8.52
CA PRO A 62 -5.55 5.59 -7.35
C PRO A 62 -4.68 4.33 -7.34
N VAL A 63 -4.43 3.75 -8.51
CA VAL A 63 -3.54 2.58 -8.66
C VAL A 63 -2.10 2.98 -8.38
N ILE A 64 -1.61 4.07 -8.98
CA ILE A 64 -0.25 4.58 -8.74
C ILE A 64 -0.04 4.88 -7.25
N LEU A 65 -1.00 5.55 -6.61
CA LEU A 65 -0.94 5.82 -5.18
C LEU A 65 -0.88 4.54 -4.36
N SER A 66 -1.69 3.52 -4.69
CA SER A 66 -1.66 2.24 -3.98
C SER A 66 -0.30 1.54 -4.08
N VAL A 67 0.33 1.58 -5.25
CA VAL A 67 1.67 1.02 -5.49
C VAL A 67 2.71 1.79 -4.68
N VAL A 68 2.70 3.12 -4.73
CA VAL A 68 3.64 3.93 -3.94
C VAL A 68 3.51 3.61 -2.45
N VAL A 69 2.28 3.54 -1.94
CA VAL A 69 2.00 3.28 -0.53
C VAL A 69 2.42 1.87 -0.10
N SER A 70 2.33 0.86 -0.98
CA SER A 70 2.65 -0.53 -0.63
C SER A 70 4.11 -0.93 -0.86
N PHE A 71 4.79 -0.30 -1.82
CA PHE A 71 6.18 -0.65 -2.19
C PHE A 71 7.23 0.28 -1.58
N PHE A 72 6.86 1.49 -1.17
CA PHE A 72 7.81 2.41 -0.56
C PHE A 72 7.80 2.28 0.96
N GLU A 73 8.98 2.52 1.51
CA GLU A 73 9.22 2.64 2.94
C GLU A 73 9.75 4.03 3.22
N GLU A 74 9.46 4.53 4.41
CA GLU A 74 10.00 5.80 4.85
C GLU A 74 11.50 5.62 5.17
N PRO A 75 12.39 6.46 4.62
CA PRO A 75 13.83 6.21 4.63
C PRO A 75 14.44 6.19 6.03
N THR A 76 13.88 6.94 6.98
CA THR A 76 14.43 7.15 8.32
C THR A 76 14.05 6.01 9.28
N THR A 77 12.77 5.64 9.28
CA THR A 77 12.14 4.68 10.20
C THR A 77 12.07 3.27 9.63
N LYS A 78 12.30 3.11 8.32
CA LYS A 78 12.13 1.84 7.58
C LYS A 78 10.73 1.25 7.72
N LEU A 79 9.76 2.08 8.12
CA LEU A 79 8.38 1.66 8.18
C LEU A 79 7.77 1.69 6.78
N PRO A 80 6.92 0.73 6.44
CA PRO A 80 6.06 0.82 5.27
C PRO A 80 5.30 2.13 5.26
N LEU A 81 5.19 2.77 4.10
CA LEU A 81 4.60 4.10 3.98
C LEU A 81 3.19 4.17 4.58
N TYR A 82 2.38 3.10 4.39
CA TYR A 82 1.04 3.03 4.96
C TYR A 82 1.03 3.06 6.50
N LEU A 83 1.96 2.36 7.17
CA LEU A 83 2.08 2.39 8.65
C LEU A 83 2.57 3.75 9.11
N TYR A 84 3.54 4.32 8.40
CA TYR A 84 4.05 5.65 8.70
C TYR A 84 2.93 6.70 8.66
N ILE A 85 2.16 6.74 7.56
CA ILE A 85 1.03 7.66 7.38
C ILE A 85 -0.03 7.42 8.47
N PHE A 86 -0.33 6.16 8.79
CA PHE A 86 -1.29 5.81 9.83
C PHE A 86 -0.86 6.31 11.22
N HIS A 87 0.39 6.09 11.60
CA HIS A 87 0.91 6.58 12.88
C HIS A 87 0.97 8.11 12.93
N TRP A 88 1.38 8.75 11.84
CA TRP A 88 1.39 10.20 11.73
C TRP A 88 -0.03 10.79 11.89
N LEU A 89 -1.03 10.19 11.23
CA LEU A 89 -2.45 10.58 11.38
C LEU A 89 -2.94 10.39 12.81
N LEU A 90 -2.67 9.24 13.43
CA LEU A 90 -3.05 8.98 14.82
C LEU A 90 -2.45 10.00 15.79
N GLN A 91 -1.18 10.36 15.61
CA GLN A 91 -0.53 11.39 16.44
C GLN A 91 -1.14 12.76 16.22
N ARG A 92 -1.50 13.08 14.96
CA ARG A 92 -2.12 14.37 14.62
C ARG A 92 -3.54 14.51 15.15
N LEU A 93 -4.30 13.43 15.14
CA LEU A 93 -5.68 13.38 15.62
C LEU A 93 -5.79 13.16 17.13
N ARG A 94 -4.70 12.78 17.80
CA ARG A 94 -4.68 12.63 19.25
C ARG A 94 -5.00 13.98 19.91
N PRO A 95 -6.10 14.10 20.68
CA PRO A 95 -6.39 15.33 21.39
C PRO A 95 -5.22 15.63 22.33
N ARG A 96 -4.66 16.84 22.22
CA ARG A 96 -3.64 17.32 23.15
C ARG A 96 -4.31 17.42 24.50
N LYS A 97 -4.04 16.46 25.40
CA LYS A 97 -4.33 16.65 26.82
C LYS A 97 -3.42 17.80 27.27
N LEU A 98 -3.97 19.00 27.28
CA LEU A 98 -3.42 20.11 28.07
C LEU A 98 -3.65 19.68 29.52
N THR A 99 -2.54 19.41 30.21
CA THR A 99 -2.46 19.17 31.66
C THR A 99 -3.17 20.25 32.45
#